data_AF-A0A372H0C3-F1
#
_entry.id   AF-A0A372H0C3-F1
#
_cell.length_a   1.000
_cell.length_b   1.000
_cell.length_c   1.000
_cell.angle_alpha   90.00
_cell.angle_beta   90.00
_cell.angle_gamma   90.00
#
_symmetry.space_group_name_H-M   'P 1'
#
loop_
_entity.id
_entity.type
_entity.pdbx_description
1 polymer ?
#
loop_
_entity_poly.entity_id
_entity_poly.type
_entity_poly.pdbx_seq_one_letter_code
_entity_poly.pdbx_strand_id
1 'polypeptide(L)' 'MVKEFETTFLEALEQNEQKVLRICYAYSKDAEDTKDLFQEVLIQIWQSMPNFKSNSSLSTWIFRITLNVCGRV' A
#
# COMPACT_ATOMS: atom_id res chain seq x y z
N MET A 1 8.14 16.69 -11.57
CA MET A 1 8.29 15.23 -11.59
C MET A 1 8.37 14.62 -10.19
N VAL A 2 9.49 14.66 -9.46
CA VAL A 2 9.60 13.95 -8.15
C VAL A 2 8.56 14.42 -7.12
N LYS A 3 8.35 15.74 -7.00
CA LYS A 3 7.35 16.33 -6.08
C LYS A 3 5.90 15.89 -6.37
N GLU A 4 5.56 15.61 -7.62
CA GLU A 4 4.19 15.28 -8.02
C GLU A 4 3.84 13.84 -7.61
N PHE A 5 4.78 12.90 -7.80
CA PHE A 5 4.63 11.52 -7.33
C PHE A 5 4.54 11.42 -5.81
N GLU A 6 5.35 12.22 -5.10
CA GLU A 6 5.31 12.28 -3.64
C GLU A 6 3.94 12.76 -3.13
N THR A 7 3.40 13.84 -3.71
CA THR A 7 2.06 14.34 -3.34
C THR A 7 0.99 13.29 -3.62
N THR A 8 0.95 12.70 -4.82
CA THR A 8 -0.05 11.67 -5.14
C THR A 8 0.07 10.45 -4.23
N PHE A 9 1.29 10.04 -3.88
CA PHE A 9 1.51 8.94 -2.94
C PHE A 9 0.96 9.26 -1.55
N LEU A 10 1.27 10.44 -1.00
CA LEU A 10 0.81 10.85 0.32
C LEU A 10 -0.71 10.97 0.39
N GLU A 11 -1.35 11.57 -0.63
CA GLU A 11 -2.81 11.66 -0.72
C GLU A 11 -3.46 10.27 -0.79
N ALA A 12 -2.87 9.36 -1.59
CA ALA A 12 -3.38 8.01 -1.71
C ALA A 12 -3.19 7.21 -0.42
N LEU A 13 -2.08 7.40 0.27
CA LEU A 13 -1.82 6.79 1.56
C LEU A 13 -2.85 7.27 2.59
N GLU A 14 -3.04 8.58 2.74
CA GLU A 14 -4.00 9.17 3.68
C GLU A 14 -5.42 8.62 3.45
N GLN A 15 -5.84 8.48 2.19
CA GLN A 15 -7.17 7.96 1.86
C GLN A 15 -7.35 6.45 2.10
N ASN A 16 -6.26 5.67 2.11
CA ASN A 16 -6.33 4.21 2.12
C ASN A 16 -5.69 3.58 3.37
N GLU A 17 -4.97 4.33 4.20
CA GLU A 17 -4.19 3.86 5.36
C GLU A 17 -4.98 2.88 6.23
N GLN A 18 -6.17 3.28 6.69
CA GLN A 18 -6.99 2.45 7.56
C GLN A 18 -7.40 1.12 6.92
N LYS A 19 -7.62 1.11 5.61
CA LYS A 19 -7.98 -0.12 4.88
C LYS A 19 -6.77 -1.02 4.70
N VAL A 20 -5.60 -0.44 4.41
CA VAL A 20 -4.34 -1.16 4.28
C VAL A 20 -3.94 -1.78 5.63
N LEU A 21 -3.98 -1.02 6.72
CA LEU A 21 -3.70 -1.50 8.07
C LEU A 21 -4.61 -2.67 8.47
N ARG A 22 -5.92 -2.59 8.17
CA ARG A 22 -6.86 -3.68 8.44
C ARG A 22 -6.51 -4.97 7.70
N ILE A 23 -6.03 -4.86 6.45
CA ILE A 23 -5.58 -6.05 5.71
C ILE A 23 -4.29 -6.58 6.33
N CYS A 24 -3.29 -5.72 6.58
CA CYS A 24 -2.04 -6.16 7.20
C CYS A 24 -2.30 -6.90 8.51
N TYR A 25 -3.16 -6.34 9.37
CA TYR A 25 -3.57 -6.97 10.62
C TYR A 25 -4.22 -8.35 10.42
N ALA A 26 -5.07 -8.51 9.40
CA ALA A 26 -5.73 -9.79 9.12
C ALA A 26 -4.75 -10.91 8.69
N TYR A 27 -3.54 -10.56 8.22
CA TYR A 27 -2.50 -11.49 7.79
C TYR A 27 -1.32 -11.57 8.77
N SER A 28 -1.38 -10.85 9.88
CA SER A 28 -0.30 -10.78 10.88
C SER A 28 -0.60 -11.65 12.10
N LYS A 29 0.45 -12.10 12.80
CA LYS A 29 0.28 -12.86 14.06
C LYS A 29 0.16 -11.94 15.27
N ASP A 30 0.81 -10.79 15.22
CA ASP A 30 0.78 -9.78 16.26
C ASP A 30 0.88 -8.35 15.72
N ALA A 31 0.98 -7.39 16.64
CA ALA A 31 1.04 -5.98 16.30
C ALA A 31 2.37 -5.56 15.66
N GLU A 32 3.46 -6.29 15.90
CA GLU A 32 4.75 -5.97 15.28
C GLU A 32 4.79 -6.47 13.84
N ASP A 33 4.34 -7.71 13.61
CA ASP A 33 4.11 -8.26 12.27
C ASP A 33 3.21 -7.33 11.43
N THR A 34 2.18 -6.75 12.06
CA THR A 34 1.28 -5.79 11.39
C THR A 34 2.02 -4.55 10.91
N LYS A 35 2.92 -4.00 11.72
CA LYS A 35 3.71 -2.82 11.35
C LYS A 35 4.71 -3.15 10.25
N ASP A 36 5.33 -4.33 10.31
CA ASP A 36 6.30 -4.77 9.30
C ASP A 36 5.63 -4.99 7.95
N LEU A 37 4.50 -5.69 7.92
CA LEU A 37 3.70 -5.84 6.69
C LEU A 37 3.23 -4.49 6.15
N PHE A 38 2.76 -3.60 7.02
CA PHE A 38 2.34 -2.28 6.60
C PHE A 38 3.48 -1.50 5.94
N GLN A 39 4.67 -1.51 6.55
CA GLN A 39 5.87 -0.88 5.97
C GLN A 39 6.24 -1.49 4.62
N GLU A 40 6.24 -2.82 4.49
CA GLU A 40 6.54 -3.48 3.21
C GLU A 40 5.54 -3.06 2.13
N VAL A 41 4.25 -2.98 2.47
CA VAL A 41 3.21 -2.50 1.56
C VAL A 41 3.50 -1.07 1.09
N LEU A 42 3.87 -0.16 2.00
CA LEU A 42 4.20 1.22 1.62
C LEU A 42 5.37 1.29 0.65
N ILE A 43 6.42 0.51 0.91
CA ILE A 43 7.60 0.43 0.03
C ILE A 43 7.20 -0.09 -1.36
N GLN A 44 6.38 -1.15 -1.42
CA GLN A 44 5.93 -1.73 -2.68
C GLN A 44 5.02 -0.77 -3.47
N ILE A 45 4.14 -0.02 -2.80
CA ILE A 45 3.34 1.03 -3.42
C ILE A 45 4.25 2.10 -4.02
N TRP A 46 5.20 2.62 -3.24
CA TRP A 46 6.14 3.66 -3.69
C TRP A 46 6.95 3.21 -4.92
N GLN A 47 7.54 2.02 -4.86
CA GLN A 47 8.33 1.45 -5.96
C GLN A 47 7.50 1.18 -7.22
N SER A 48 6.22 0.83 -7.05
CA SER A 48 5.33 0.50 -8.17
C SER A 48 4.62 1.72 -8.75
N MET A 49 4.58 2.86 -8.04
CA MET A 49 3.86 4.08 -8.41
C MET A 49 4.21 4.60 -9.82
N PRO A 50 5.49 4.64 -10.26
CA PRO A 50 5.84 5.09 -11.60
C PRO A 50 5.25 4.23 -12.73
N ASN A 51 4.89 2.99 -12.42
CA ASN A 51 4.31 2.03 -13.37
C ASN A 51 2.78 2.00 -13.33
N PHE A 52 2.13 2.86 -12.54
CA PHE A 52 0.70 2.93 -12.47
C PHE A 52 0.11 3.56 -13.75
N LYS A 53 -0.63 2.76 -14.52
CA LYS A 53 -1.18 3.14 -15.84
C LYS A 53 -2.63 3.66 -15.79
N SER A 54 -3.19 3.91 -14.61
CA SER A 54 -4.59 4.37 -14.45
C SER A 54 -5.67 3.46 -15.06
N ASN A 55 -5.38 2.17 -15.24
CA ASN A 55 -6.36 1.17 -15.73
C ASN A 55 -7.40 0.75 -14.66
N SER A 56 -7.23 1.24 -13.43
CA SER A 56 -8.12 1.05 -12.29
C SER A 56 -8.05 2.29 -11.41
N SER A 57 -8.94 2.41 -10.42
CA SER A 57 -8.75 3.43 -9.39
C SER A 57 -7.42 3.20 -8.63
N LEU A 58 -6.83 4.29 -8.13
CA LEU A 58 -5.60 4.21 -7.33
C LEU A 58 -5.80 3.39 -6.06
N SER A 59 -6.97 3.53 -5.39
CA SER A 59 -7.37 2.68 -4.28
C SER A 59 -7.38 1.20 -4.66
N THR A 60 -8.06 0.82 -5.74
CA THR A 60 -8.10 -0.59 -6.20
C THR A 60 -6.70 -1.14 -6.46
N TRP A 61 -5.83 -0.32 -7.03
CA TRP A 61 -4.45 -0.69 -7.30
C TRP A 61 -3.62 -0.87 -6.01
N ILE A 62 -3.75 0.04 -5.05
CA ILE A 62 -3.17 -0.08 -3.70
C ILE A 62 -3.62 -1.37 -3.03
N PHE A 63 -4.93 -1.63 -3.02
CA PHE A 63 -5.51 -2.84 -2.45
C PHE A 63 -4.90 -4.12 -3.05
N ARG A 64 -4.70 -4.15 -4.37
CA ARG A 64 -4.05 -5.28 -5.04
C ARG A 64 -2.61 -5.46 -4.56
N ILE A 65 -1.84 -4.38 -4.41
CA ILE A 65 -0.49 -4.46 -3.86
C ILE A 65 -0.53 -4.98 -2.42
N THR A 66 -1.40 -4.44 -1.58
CA THR A 66 -1.55 -4.87 -0.18
C THR A 66 -1.83 -6.37 -0.08
N LEU A 67 -2.82 -6.88 -0.83
CA LEU A 67 -3.15 -8.30 -0.85
C LEU A 67 -1.99 -9.15 -1.36
N ASN A 68 -1.25 -8.70 -2.38
CA ASN A 68 -0.11 -9.43 -2.91
C ASN A 68 1.07 -9.50 -1.93
N VAL A 69 1.30 -8.46 -1.11
CA VAL A 69 2.35 -8.46 -0.10
C VAL A 69 1.93 -9.32 1.09
N CYS A 70 0.75 -9.05 1.64
CA CYS A 70 0.22 -9.79 2.79
C CYS A 70 -0.05 -11.26 2.48
N GLY A 71 -0.34 -11.63 1.23
CA GLY A 71 -0.55 -13.03 0.85
C GLY A 71 0.73 -13.86 0.67
N ARG A 72 1.92 -13.27 0.84
CA ARG A 72 3.22 -13.99 0.76
C ARG A 72 3.69 -14.53 2.10
N VAL A 73 3.11 -14.08 3.21
CA VAL A 73 3.42 -14.56 4.57
C VAL A 73 2.66 -15.82 4.94
#